data_AF-A0A538QM98-F1
#
_entry.id   AF-A0A538QM98-F1
#
_cell.length_a   1.000
_cell.length_b   1.000
_cell.length_c   1.000
_cell.angle_alpha   90.00
_cell.angle_beta   90.00
_cell.angle_gamma   90.00
#
_symmetry.space_group_name_H-M   'P 1'
#
loop_
_entity.id
_entity.type
_entity.pdbx_description
1 polymer ?
#
loop_
_entity_poly.entity_id
_entity_poly.type
_entity_poly.pdbx_seq_one_letter_code
_entity_poly.pdbx_strand_id
1 'polypeptide(L)'
;MKLIKLGTLIATLLLVGFLARQPEPVLADLPNRMPEAAPYITAEAAVFPPPYEEYWKTQNHPGQCQTCHQKIFDEWNGSMMSNSWRDPVWRGAFLLLARGLSTHGNCDAPDPPDGTERAHHNPFAKPGECASEFDIGTDRVTLSRPGSLLDGFCSRCHMPTNYLDNVPLRNVSVNPRTGLEMAMVDTRFNPTGDNHTGIAFATVEEQFRNTESGKTGIFCAICHSYAATRDTPFHNYSRGGTEYSPALGAEARSDLLPQAQDIFAVADPTKRNLGYSIGAGAYRLSPHAIVFPERFGPMAATQSPAPSDTNTSTVFGENIGYQQVDSSKHKSYHQAMFVRSEMCAACHDVTNALPIRNKLGKFAGGFPIERTYTEWVNSRYADRPGNKFFDPKFKRDCQSCHMQQDYGQPGTAQTLYQGGHPLPILKEAVATDGKERPFFTHHFVGGNAFVPRLIGKDVDTSGNVSPYPELSVFSYTSEDHSSPYSRAVWTHTERKGVYAQQARLAWDRLRHVLSLDASGPQTAAAGTSAPISLSVSNTGSGHDFPSGFPEGRIGWIAVHAYDLATGKELPIKDAGPE
;
A
#
# COMPACT_ATOMS: atom_id res chain seq x y z
N MET A 1 59.29 10.10 21.20
CA MET A 1 57.92 10.69 21.19
C MET A 1 57.49 11.31 19.85
N LYS A 2 58.36 11.97 19.08
CA LYS A 2 58.01 12.53 17.75
C LYS A 2 57.79 11.47 16.64
N LEU A 3 58.56 10.38 16.66
CA LEU A 3 58.43 9.28 15.67
C LEU A 3 57.13 8.49 15.80
N ILE A 4 56.63 8.30 17.03
CA ILE A 4 55.35 7.60 17.28
C ILE A 4 54.18 8.43 16.74
N LYS A 5 54.17 9.75 16.99
CA LYS A 5 53.12 10.66 16.48
C LYS A 5 53.07 10.74 14.95
N LEU A 6 54.22 10.64 14.27
CA LEU A 6 54.27 10.62 12.81
C LEU A 6 53.76 9.30 12.23
N GLY A 7 54.09 8.17 12.89
CA GLY A 7 53.56 6.85 12.53
C GLY A 7 52.04 6.75 12.71
N THR A 8 51.48 7.34 13.78
CA THR A 8 50.03 7.38 13.99
C THR A 8 49.34 8.27 12.93
N LEU A 9 49.92 9.43 12.59
CA LEU A 9 49.33 10.32 11.58
C LEU A 9 49.32 9.69 10.17
N ILE A 10 50.39 8.98 9.80
CA ILE A 10 50.48 8.27 8.51
C ILE A 10 49.53 7.07 8.49
N ALA A 11 49.42 6.31 9.60
CA ALA A 11 48.46 5.22 9.70
C ALA A 11 47.01 5.73 9.60
N THR A 12 46.67 6.85 10.25
CA THR A 12 45.34 7.46 10.15
C THR A 12 45.07 8.04 8.76
N LEU A 13 46.04 8.68 8.10
CA LEU A 13 45.89 9.18 6.73
C LEU A 13 45.78 8.06 5.70
N LEU A 14 46.47 6.93 5.90
CA LEU A 14 46.32 5.74 5.07
C LEU A 14 45.00 5.03 5.34
N LEU A 15 44.52 4.98 6.60
CA LEU A 15 43.19 4.42 6.94
C LEU A 15 42.07 5.28 6.35
N VAL A 16 42.18 6.62 6.43
CA VAL A 16 41.23 7.56 5.81
C VAL A 16 41.32 7.52 4.29
N GLY A 17 42.52 7.34 3.71
CA GLY A 17 42.71 7.14 2.28
C GLY A 17 42.16 5.80 1.76
N PHE A 18 42.21 4.75 2.56
CA PHE A 18 41.64 3.42 2.25
C PHE A 18 40.10 3.39 2.46
N LEU A 19 39.59 4.21 3.38
CA LEU A 19 38.15 4.45 3.55
C LEU A 19 37.59 5.40 2.45
N ALA A 20 38.41 6.31 1.91
CA ALA A 20 38.03 7.23 0.84
C ALA A 20 38.20 6.67 -0.58
N ARG A 21 38.99 5.60 -0.76
CA ARG A 21 39.05 4.78 -1.97
C ARG A 21 38.46 3.40 -1.69
N GLN A 22 37.19 3.38 -1.30
CA GLN A 22 36.38 2.22 -1.66
C GLN A 22 36.19 2.27 -3.19
N PRO A 23 36.29 1.14 -3.90
CA PRO A 23 35.89 1.13 -5.30
C PRO A 23 34.50 1.73 -5.41
N GLU A 24 34.26 2.54 -6.44
CA GLU A 24 32.91 2.87 -6.92
C GLU A 24 32.03 1.64 -6.69
N PRO A 25 30.85 1.77 -6.05
CA PRO A 25 30.00 0.61 -5.79
C PRO A 25 29.85 -0.09 -7.14
N VAL A 26 30.49 -1.26 -7.27
CA VAL A 26 30.28 -2.14 -8.41
C VAL A 26 28.78 -2.25 -8.47
N LEU A 27 28.18 -1.76 -9.56
CA LEU A 27 26.74 -1.76 -9.78
C LEU A 27 26.25 -3.18 -9.50
N ALA A 28 25.80 -3.43 -8.28
CA ALA A 28 25.36 -4.75 -7.83
C ALA A 28 23.94 -5.05 -8.34
N ASP A 29 23.40 -4.11 -9.10
CA ASP A 29 22.14 -4.12 -9.82
C ASP A 29 22.37 -3.79 -11.29
N LEU A 30 21.33 -3.95 -12.09
CA LEU A 30 21.38 -3.66 -13.52
C LEU A 30 21.77 -2.19 -13.79
N PRO A 31 22.74 -1.91 -14.68
CA PRO A 31 23.18 -0.55 -15.01
C PRO A 31 22.09 0.36 -15.59
N ASN A 32 21.05 -0.24 -16.17
CA ASN A 32 19.89 0.46 -16.72
C ASN A 32 18.72 0.56 -15.73
N ARG A 33 18.91 0.19 -14.46
CA ARG A 33 17.90 0.36 -13.42
C ARG A 33 17.52 1.83 -13.34
N MET A 34 16.22 2.09 -13.32
CA MET A 34 15.73 3.45 -13.29
C MET A 34 16.09 4.12 -11.94
N PRO A 35 16.58 5.36 -11.96
CA PRO A 35 16.87 6.13 -10.75
C PRO A 35 15.67 6.18 -9.82
N GLU A 36 15.91 6.01 -8.52
CA GLU A 36 14.87 6.18 -7.51
C GLU A 36 15.38 6.96 -6.32
N ALA A 37 14.62 7.97 -5.92
CA ALA A 37 14.90 8.72 -4.72
C ALA A 37 14.78 7.85 -3.45
N ALA A 38 15.46 8.28 -2.39
CA ALA A 38 15.35 7.71 -1.07
C ALA A 38 13.90 7.80 -0.54
N PRO A 39 13.44 6.79 0.22
CA PRO A 39 12.12 6.77 0.84
C PRO A 39 12.03 7.64 2.11
N TYR A 40 12.98 8.54 2.31
CA TYR A 40 13.01 9.50 3.40
C TYR A 40 13.48 10.87 2.91
N ILE A 41 13.19 11.90 3.70
CA ILE A 41 13.71 13.26 3.47
C ILE A 41 15.22 13.25 3.75
N THR A 42 16.04 13.26 2.70
CA THR A 42 17.51 13.15 2.80
C THR A 42 18.16 14.26 3.62
N ALA A 43 17.59 15.47 3.58
CA ALA A 43 18.07 16.59 4.38
C ALA A 43 17.90 16.36 5.90
N GLU A 44 16.79 15.74 6.32
CA GLU A 44 16.60 15.35 7.72
C GLU A 44 17.42 14.11 8.08
N ALA A 45 17.57 13.17 7.13
CA ALA A 45 18.40 11.99 7.32
C ALA A 45 19.88 12.33 7.52
N ALA A 46 20.35 13.48 7.01
CA ALA A 46 21.69 13.98 7.30
C ALA A 46 21.89 14.33 8.78
N VAL A 47 20.82 14.65 9.51
CA VAL A 47 20.82 14.88 10.97
C VAL A 47 20.54 13.58 11.71
N PHE A 48 19.56 12.80 11.24
CA PHE A 48 19.13 11.54 11.82
C PHE A 48 19.24 10.41 10.78
N PRO A 49 20.43 9.82 10.59
CA PRO A 49 20.64 8.83 9.55
C PRO A 49 19.92 7.50 9.86
N PRO A 50 19.44 6.77 8.84
CA PRO A 50 18.99 5.39 9.03
C PRO A 50 20.13 4.51 9.59
N PRO A 51 19.82 3.43 10.32
CA PRO A 51 18.51 2.79 10.46
C PRO A 51 17.63 3.40 11.57
N TYR A 52 16.32 3.24 11.42
CA TYR A 52 15.29 3.72 12.36
C TYR A 52 14.58 2.60 13.13
N GLU A 53 14.99 1.34 12.95
CA GLU A 53 14.41 0.14 13.57
C GLU A 53 14.08 0.29 15.06
N GLU A 54 14.97 0.90 15.82
CA GLU A 54 14.75 1.11 17.26
C GLU A 54 13.52 1.99 17.55
N TYR A 55 13.30 3.03 16.74
CA TYR A 55 12.12 3.88 16.90
C TYR A 55 10.84 3.13 16.54
N TRP A 56 10.88 2.25 15.52
CA TRP A 56 9.75 1.39 15.13
C TRP A 56 9.36 0.40 16.22
N LYS A 57 10.35 -0.17 16.91
CA LYS A 57 10.15 -1.11 18.02
C LYS A 57 9.67 -0.42 19.30
N THR A 58 9.93 0.88 19.45
CA THR A 58 9.63 1.64 20.68
C THR A 58 8.49 2.63 20.49
N GLN A 59 8.79 3.94 20.39
CA GLN A 59 7.81 5.03 20.40
C GLN A 59 6.87 5.06 19.20
N ASN A 60 7.26 4.43 18.09
CA ASN A 60 6.45 4.33 16.88
C ASN A 60 5.77 2.97 16.73
N HIS A 61 5.92 2.07 17.70
CA HIS A 61 5.26 0.75 17.67
C HIS A 61 3.73 0.91 17.67
N PRO A 62 2.97 0.14 16.87
CA PRO A 62 1.50 0.26 16.82
C PRO A 62 0.80 0.14 18.18
N GLY A 63 1.34 -0.70 19.07
CA GLY A 63 0.83 -0.84 20.44
C GLY A 63 0.93 0.42 21.30
N GLN A 64 1.85 1.35 20.98
CA GLN A 64 1.87 2.67 21.65
C GLN A 64 0.65 3.48 21.25
N CYS A 65 0.25 3.42 19.98
CA CYS A 65 -0.93 4.11 19.47
C CYS A 65 -2.20 3.53 20.08
N GLN A 66 -2.28 2.19 20.20
CA GLN A 66 -3.44 1.47 20.75
C GLN A 66 -3.89 2.02 22.12
N THR A 67 -2.94 2.38 22.99
CA THR A 67 -3.21 2.85 24.36
C THR A 67 -4.19 4.03 24.41
N CYS A 68 -4.13 4.92 23.42
CA CYS A 68 -5.06 6.04 23.31
C CYS A 68 -6.05 5.86 22.15
N HIS A 69 -5.70 5.14 21.09
CA HIS A 69 -6.49 4.99 19.87
C HIS A 69 -6.97 3.55 19.65
N GLN A 70 -7.57 2.95 20.67
CA GLN A 70 -7.98 1.54 20.63
C GLN A 70 -8.91 1.22 19.44
N LYS A 71 -9.90 2.07 19.16
CA LYS A 71 -10.82 1.87 18.02
C LYS A 71 -10.07 1.82 16.69
N ILE A 72 -9.28 2.86 16.37
CA ILE A 72 -8.49 2.90 15.12
C ILE A 72 -7.53 1.71 15.04
N PHE A 73 -6.88 1.37 16.15
CA PHE A 73 -6.00 0.21 16.19
C PHE A 73 -6.74 -1.08 15.86
N ASP A 74 -7.95 -1.26 16.39
CA ASP A 74 -8.77 -2.45 16.12
C ASP A 74 -9.24 -2.55 14.67
N GLU A 75 -9.60 -1.42 14.06
CA GLU A 75 -9.97 -1.31 12.65
C GLU A 75 -8.77 -1.64 11.74
N TRP A 76 -7.61 -1.04 12.05
CA TRP A 76 -6.36 -1.21 11.30
C TRP A 76 -5.78 -2.62 11.45
N ASN A 77 -5.72 -3.19 12.66
CA ASN A 77 -5.02 -4.45 12.91
C ASN A 77 -5.61 -5.62 12.11
N GLY A 78 -6.92 -5.60 11.83
CA GLY A 78 -7.57 -6.60 10.97
C GLY A 78 -7.57 -6.28 9.47
N SER A 79 -7.01 -5.13 9.05
CA SER A 79 -6.98 -4.69 7.66
C SER A 79 -5.89 -5.39 6.84
N MET A 80 -5.97 -5.31 5.51
CA MET A 80 -4.85 -5.78 4.67
C MET A 80 -3.63 -4.86 4.72
N MET A 81 -3.73 -3.62 5.26
CA MET A 81 -2.57 -2.75 5.43
C MET A 81 -1.65 -3.25 6.55
N SER A 82 -2.21 -3.60 7.71
CA SER A 82 -1.47 -4.23 8.81
C SER A 82 -0.97 -5.63 8.47
N ASN A 83 -1.58 -6.26 7.46
CA ASN A 83 -1.29 -7.61 7.02
C ASN A 83 -0.52 -7.65 5.69
N SER A 84 -0.05 -6.52 5.18
CA SER A 84 0.48 -6.44 3.81
C SER A 84 1.68 -7.35 3.59
N TRP A 85 2.58 -7.49 4.59
CA TRP A 85 3.67 -8.47 4.52
C TRP A 85 3.20 -9.90 4.79
N ARG A 86 2.36 -10.09 5.81
CA ARG A 86 2.00 -11.40 6.35
C ARG A 86 0.93 -12.15 5.53
N ASP A 87 0.41 -11.54 4.47
CA ASP A 87 -0.46 -12.18 3.48
C ASP A 87 0.25 -13.40 2.83
N PRO A 88 -0.23 -14.64 3.07
CA PRO A 88 0.41 -15.84 2.54
C PRO A 88 0.24 -15.98 1.02
N VAL A 89 -0.84 -15.45 0.45
CA VAL A 89 -1.07 -15.49 -1.01
C VAL A 89 -0.06 -14.56 -1.68
N TRP A 90 0.09 -13.36 -1.14
CA TRP A 90 1.08 -12.41 -1.64
C TRP A 90 2.52 -12.92 -1.44
N ARG A 91 2.87 -13.46 -0.26
CA ARG A 91 4.21 -14.03 0.00
C ARG A 91 4.52 -15.19 -0.93
N GLY A 92 3.54 -16.05 -1.22
CA GLY A 92 3.69 -17.13 -2.20
C GLY A 92 4.02 -16.59 -3.59
N ALA A 93 3.25 -15.61 -4.07
CA ALA A 93 3.50 -14.96 -5.36
C ALA A 93 4.87 -14.25 -5.39
N PHE A 94 5.22 -13.52 -4.32
CA PHE A 94 6.50 -12.83 -4.22
C PHE A 94 7.68 -13.81 -4.20
N LEU A 95 7.60 -14.91 -3.45
CA LEU A 95 8.65 -15.93 -3.42
C LEU A 95 8.86 -16.56 -4.81
N LEU A 96 7.77 -16.90 -5.52
CA LEU A 96 7.85 -17.44 -6.86
C LEU A 96 8.52 -16.45 -7.84
N LEU A 97 8.12 -15.18 -7.80
CA LEU A 97 8.72 -14.13 -8.62
C LEU A 97 10.19 -13.89 -8.27
N ALA A 98 10.53 -13.85 -6.98
CA ALA A 98 11.89 -13.66 -6.50
C ALA A 98 12.81 -14.82 -6.92
N ARG A 99 12.29 -16.06 -6.98
CA ARG A 99 13.03 -17.21 -7.51
C ARG A 99 13.16 -17.17 -9.03
N GLY A 100 12.10 -16.77 -9.75
CA GLY A 100 12.14 -16.60 -11.20
C GLY A 100 13.09 -15.50 -11.67
N LEU A 101 13.36 -14.49 -10.83
CA LEU A 101 14.26 -13.37 -11.12
C LEU A 101 15.42 -13.30 -10.11
N SER A 102 15.84 -14.44 -9.56
CA SER A 102 16.96 -14.48 -8.61
C SER A 102 18.24 -14.01 -9.29
N THR A 103 19.04 -13.24 -8.57
CA THR A 103 20.39 -12.81 -8.98
C THR A 103 21.47 -13.84 -8.61
N HIS A 104 21.09 -14.97 -8.02
CA HIS A 104 21.98 -16.05 -7.58
C HIS A 104 21.71 -17.37 -8.34
N GLY A 105 21.22 -17.29 -9.58
CA GLY A 105 20.84 -18.45 -10.37
C GLY A 105 19.69 -19.24 -9.74
N ASN A 106 19.82 -20.56 -9.67
CA ASN A 106 18.89 -21.44 -8.96
C ASN A 106 19.35 -21.80 -7.54
N CYS A 107 20.45 -21.21 -7.05
CA CYS A 107 21.04 -21.59 -5.76
C CYS A 107 20.23 -21.10 -4.55
N ASP A 108 19.36 -20.11 -4.74
CA ASP A 108 18.43 -19.69 -3.69
C ASP A 108 17.26 -20.69 -3.50
N ALA A 109 17.04 -21.61 -4.46
CA ALA A 109 16.04 -22.67 -4.31
C ALA A 109 16.51 -23.70 -3.27
N PRO A 110 15.74 -23.94 -2.19
CA PRO A 110 16.12 -24.94 -1.18
C PRO A 110 16.07 -26.36 -1.78
N ASP A 111 16.82 -27.28 -1.18
CA ASP A 111 16.77 -28.69 -1.55
C ASP A 111 15.39 -29.29 -1.21
N PRO A 112 14.75 -30.05 -2.13
CA PRO A 112 13.48 -30.70 -1.86
C PRO A 112 13.59 -31.67 -0.66
N PRO A 113 12.63 -31.66 0.28
CA PRO A 113 12.65 -32.55 1.44
C PRO A 113 12.64 -34.05 1.09
N ASP A 114 12.12 -34.40 -0.08
CA ASP A 114 12.04 -35.76 -0.60
C ASP A 114 13.28 -36.20 -1.40
N GLY A 115 14.31 -35.33 -1.47
CA GLY A 115 15.55 -35.61 -2.20
C GLY A 115 15.42 -35.58 -3.72
N THR A 116 14.28 -35.10 -4.25
CA THR A 116 14.12 -34.90 -5.70
C THR A 116 15.04 -33.78 -6.21
N GLU A 117 15.20 -33.71 -7.53
CA GLU A 117 15.99 -32.67 -8.17
C GLU A 117 15.40 -31.28 -7.88
N ARG A 118 16.27 -30.31 -7.59
CA ARG A 118 15.87 -28.92 -7.39
C ARG A 118 15.15 -28.37 -8.62
N ALA A 119 14.07 -27.63 -8.37
CA ALA A 119 13.34 -27.00 -9.45
C ALA A 119 14.15 -25.85 -10.10
N HIS A 120 14.17 -25.84 -11.43
CA HIS A 120 14.82 -24.80 -12.23
C HIS A 120 13.82 -23.71 -12.62
N HIS A 121 13.46 -22.86 -11.67
CA HIS A 121 12.47 -21.79 -11.88
C HIS A 121 13.03 -20.55 -12.57
N ASN A 122 14.34 -20.31 -12.46
CA ASN A 122 14.98 -19.10 -12.98
C ASN A 122 15.42 -19.30 -14.44
N PRO A 123 14.73 -18.70 -15.43
CA PRO A 123 15.10 -18.83 -16.84
C PRO A 123 16.40 -18.07 -17.20
N PHE A 124 16.91 -17.24 -16.29
CA PHE A 124 18.15 -16.48 -16.47
C PHE A 124 19.36 -17.14 -15.80
N ALA A 125 19.17 -18.27 -15.12
CA ALA A 125 20.25 -18.96 -14.41
C ALA A 125 21.28 -19.53 -15.40
N LYS A 126 22.56 -19.33 -15.09
CA LYS A 126 23.66 -19.99 -15.79
C LYS A 126 23.74 -21.46 -15.36
N PRO A 127 23.71 -22.43 -16.30
CA PRO A 127 23.75 -23.84 -15.94
C PRO A 127 24.98 -24.20 -15.09
N GLY A 128 24.76 -24.84 -13.94
CA GLY A 128 25.83 -25.26 -13.03
C GLY A 128 26.48 -24.13 -12.21
N GLU A 129 25.99 -22.90 -12.28
CA GLU A 129 26.54 -21.74 -11.57
C GLU A 129 25.50 -21.09 -10.64
N CYS A 130 25.94 -20.52 -9.52
CA CYS A 130 25.11 -19.66 -8.66
C CYS A 130 25.08 -18.21 -9.19
N ALA A 131 24.71 -18.07 -10.46
CA ALA A 131 24.69 -16.80 -11.16
C ALA A 131 23.55 -16.76 -12.17
N SER A 132 23.07 -15.55 -12.42
CA SER A 132 22.08 -15.25 -13.46
C SER A 132 22.65 -14.26 -14.45
N GLU A 133 22.34 -14.43 -15.73
CA GLU A 133 22.77 -13.53 -16.81
C GLU A 133 21.56 -12.83 -17.42
N PHE A 134 21.53 -11.50 -17.32
CA PHE A 134 20.44 -10.68 -17.82
C PHE A 134 20.88 -9.94 -19.08
N ASP A 135 20.08 -10.05 -20.14
CA ASP A 135 20.25 -9.27 -21.36
C ASP A 135 19.70 -7.86 -21.16
N ILE A 136 20.59 -6.87 -21.06
CA ILE A 136 20.24 -5.44 -21.01
C ILE A 136 20.21 -4.80 -22.41
N GLY A 137 20.31 -5.65 -23.44
CA GLY A 137 20.22 -5.46 -24.89
C GLY A 137 21.25 -4.56 -25.56
N THR A 138 22.09 -3.89 -24.80
CA THR A 138 23.41 -3.46 -25.29
C THR A 138 24.51 -4.47 -24.95
N ASP A 139 24.35 -5.20 -23.85
CA ASP A 139 25.30 -6.19 -23.35
C ASP A 139 24.54 -7.19 -22.44
N ARG A 140 25.26 -8.19 -21.92
CA ARG A 140 24.77 -9.08 -20.87
C ARG A 140 25.44 -8.76 -19.54
N VAL A 141 24.67 -8.75 -18.47
CA VAL A 141 25.15 -8.50 -17.11
C VAL A 141 24.95 -9.77 -16.29
N THR A 142 26.05 -10.32 -15.78
CA THR A 142 26.02 -11.46 -14.86
C THR A 142 25.98 -10.96 -13.42
N LEU A 143 25.00 -11.44 -12.65
CA LEU A 143 24.89 -11.22 -11.21
C LEU A 143 25.02 -12.58 -10.51
N SER A 144 25.63 -12.59 -9.31
CA SER A 144 25.87 -13.82 -8.54
C SER A 144 25.67 -13.62 -7.04
N ARG A 145 24.84 -12.65 -6.64
CA ARG A 145 24.55 -12.36 -5.23
C ARG A 145 23.19 -12.93 -4.82
N PRO A 146 23.01 -13.38 -3.56
CA PRO A 146 21.70 -13.78 -3.05
C PRO A 146 20.65 -12.68 -3.22
N GLY A 147 19.41 -13.08 -3.51
CA GLY A 147 18.27 -12.17 -3.66
C GLY A 147 17.77 -12.08 -5.10
N SER A 148 16.91 -11.10 -5.36
CA SER A 148 16.23 -10.93 -6.64
C SER A 148 16.23 -9.47 -7.11
N LEU A 149 15.90 -9.28 -8.39
CA LEU A 149 15.72 -7.95 -8.97
C LEU A 149 14.47 -7.21 -8.44
N LEU A 150 13.57 -7.89 -7.72
CA LEU A 150 12.30 -7.33 -7.23
C LEU A 150 12.26 -7.11 -5.71
N ASP A 151 13.32 -7.46 -4.98
CA ASP A 151 13.35 -7.38 -3.51
C ASP A 151 13.01 -5.97 -3.01
N GLY A 152 13.69 -4.95 -3.53
CA GLY A 152 13.40 -3.56 -3.18
C GLY A 152 12.04 -3.05 -3.68
N PHE A 153 11.53 -3.59 -4.79
CA PHE A 153 10.25 -3.15 -5.37
C PHE A 153 9.06 -3.60 -4.52
N CYS A 154 9.00 -4.88 -4.17
CA CYS A 154 7.92 -5.48 -3.39
C CYS A 154 7.91 -4.94 -1.95
N SER A 155 9.07 -4.77 -1.33
CA SER A 155 9.18 -4.33 0.06
C SER A 155 8.78 -2.87 0.30
N ARG A 156 8.73 -2.00 -0.73
CA ARG A 156 8.28 -0.60 -0.57
C ARG A 156 6.88 -0.46 0.00
N CYS A 157 5.97 -1.30 -0.46
CA CYS A 157 4.56 -1.22 -0.06
C CYS A 157 4.21 -2.27 1.00
N HIS A 158 5.00 -3.35 1.09
CA HIS A 158 4.69 -4.49 1.96
C HIS A 158 5.60 -4.60 3.20
N MET A 159 6.81 -4.03 3.19
CA MET A 159 7.73 -4.01 4.35
C MET A 159 8.47 -2.66 4.47
N PRO A 160 7.74 -1.55 4.58
CA PRO A 160 8.30 -0.22 4.44
C PRO A 160 9.44 0.09 5.43
N THR A 161 9.39 -0.41 6.68
CA THR A 161 10.46 -0.17 7.67
C THR A 161 11.77 -0.84 7.28
N ASN A 162 11.73 -2.12 6.92
CA ASN A 162 12.91 -2.85 6.46
C ASN A 162 13.43 -2.32 5.14
N TYR A 163 12.55 -1.96 4.19
CA TYR A 163 12.97 -1.31 2.95
C TYR A 163 13.74 -0.02 3.22
N LEU A 164 13.20 0.81 4.12
CA LEU A 164 13.76 2.12 4.43
C LEU A 164 15.11 2.02 5.16
N ASP A 165 15.25 1.09 6.11
CA ASP A 165 16.51 0.85 6.83
C ASP A 165 17.57 0.17 5.97
N ASN A 166 17.14 -0.54 4.91
CA ASN A 166 18.03 -1.08 3.89
C ASN A 166 18.36 -0.08 2.78
N VAL A 167 18.03 1.20 2.90
CA VAL A 167 18.56 2.25 2.02
C VAL A 167 19.51 3.15 2.83
N PRO A 168 20.81 2.82 2.91
CA PRO A 168 21.78 3.64 3.66
C PRO A 168 21.92 5.04 3.04
N LEU A 169 22.03 6.08 3.88
CA LEU A 169 22.21 7.45 3.38
C LEU A 169 23.45 7.59 2.47
N ARG A 170 24.53 6.85 2.77
CA ARG A 170 25.75 6.80 1.94
C ARG A 170 25.53 6.26 0.53
N ASN A 171 24.44 5.53 0.29
CA ASN A 171 24.07 4.99 -1.01
C ASN A 171 23.17 5.97 -1.79
N VAL A 172 22.88 7.15 -1.23
CA VAL A 172 22.10 8.19 -1.88
C VAL A 172 23.03 9.16 -2.58
N SER A 173 22.78 9.40 -3.87
CA SER A 173 23.53 10.34 -4.70
C SER A 173 22.56 11.16 -5.56
N VAL A 174 23.01 12.31 -6.05
CA VAL A 174 22.22 13.14 -6.99
C VAL A 174 22.99 13.24 -8.30
N ASN A 175 22.34 12.91 -9.40
CA ASN A 175 22.93 13.05 -10.72
C ASN A 175 23.12 14.54 -11.05
N PRO A 176 24.36 15.02 -11.26
CA PRO A 176 24.63 16.44 -11.45
C PRO A 176 24.06 17.00 -12.76
N ARG A 177 23.76 16.14 -13.75
CA ARG A 177 23.19 16.56 -15.05
C ARG A 177 21.67 16.65 -15.02
N THR A 178 21.01 15.71 -14.35
CA THR A 178 19.54 15.63 -14.34
C THR A 178 18.92 16.20 -13.06
N GLY A 179 19.69 16.35 -11.99
CA GLY A 179 19.21 16.72 -10.66
C GLY A 179 18.44 15.60 -9.96
N LEU A 180 18.32 14.41 -10.55
CA LEU A 180 17.57 13.30 -9.99
C LEU A 180 18.39 12.58 -8.91
N GLU A 181 17.73 12.32 -7.79
CA GLU A 181 18.26 11.52 -6.70
C GLU A 181 18.23 10.02 -7.05
N MET A 182 19.28 9.30 -6.66
CA MET A 182 19.39 7.86 -6.79
C MET A 182 19.76 7.28 -5.43
N ALA A 183 19.00 6.30 -4.98
CA ALA A 183 19.18 5.61 -3.72
C ALA A 183 19.17 4.11 -3.97
N MET A 184 20.26 3.44 -3.58
CA MET A 184 20.41 1.99 -3.74
C MET A 184 20.17 1.26 -2.42
N VAL A 185 19.37 0.21 -2.50
CA VAL A 185 19.13 -0.73 -1.40
C VAL A 185 20.42 -1.51 -1.10
N ASP A 186 20.66 -1.92 0.16
CA ASP A 186 21.73 -2.84 0.51
C ASP A 186 21.58 -4.12 -0.32
N THR A 187 22.64 -4.49 -1.02
CA THR A 187 22.73 -5.68 -1.88
C THR A 187 22.49 -7.00 -1.15
N ARG A 188 22.58 -7.00 0.19
CA ARG A 188 22.28 -8.14 1.06
C ARG A 188 20.81 -8.17 1.50
N PHE A 189 20.01 -7.17 1.14
CA PHE A 189 18.58 -7.17 1.37
C PHE A 189 17.89 -8.18 0.45
N ASN A 190 17.75 -9.40 0.95
CA ASN A 190 17.02 -10.48 0.31
C ASN A 190 15.89 -10.94 1.25
N PRO A 191 14.72 -10.27 1.27
CA PRO A 191 13.63 -10.58 2.18
C PRO A 191 13.07 -12.00 2.00
N THR A 192 13.31 -12.66 0.86
CA THR A 192 12.87 -14.05 0.61
C THR A 192 13.91 -15.11 1.02
N GLY A 193 15.10 -14.69 1.45
CA GLY A 193 16.19 -15.58 1.85
C GLY A 193 15.82 -16.49 3.02
N ASP A 194 16.40 -17.68 3.06
CA ASP A 194 16.12 -18.72 4.06
C ASP A 194 17.12 -18.75 5.22
N ASN A 195 18.22 -18.00 5.12
CA ASN A 195 19.31 -18.02 6.10
C ASN A 195 19.87 -19.41 6.40
N HIS A 196 19.92 -20.31 5.41
CA HIS A 196 20.32 -21.71 5.60
C HIS A 196 19.40 -22.52 6.52
N THR A 197 18.19 -22.03 6.81
CA THR A 197 17.18 -22.78 7.57
C THR A 197 16.36 -23.71 6.67
N GLY A 198 16.45 -23.56 5.34
CA GLY A 198 15.57 -24.23 4.38
C GLY A 198 14.16 -23.61 4.30
N ILE A 199 13.85 -22.60 5.12
CA ILE A 199 12.56 -21.93 5.18
C ILE A 199 12.71 -20.48 4.73
N ALA A 200 12.01 -20.11 3.65
CA ALA A 200 12.03 -18.75 3.12
C ALA A 200 11.59 -17.70 4.15
N PHE A 201 12.02 -16.46 3.92
CA PHE A 201 11.71 -15.28 4.75
C PHE A 201 12.29 -15.33 6.18
N ALA A 202 13.51 -15.85 6.32
CA ALA A 202 14.19 -15.87 7.59
C ALA A 202 14.44 -14.46 8.12
N THR A 203 14.20 -14.26 9.41
CA THR A 203 14.54 -13.03 10.14
C THR A 203 16.04 -12.95 10.36
N VAL A 204 16.63 -11.83 9.97
CA VAL A 204 18.05 -11.51 10.19
C VAL A 204 18.15 -10.04 10.59
N GLU A 205 18.29 -9.82 11.90
CA GLU A 205 18.20 -8.48 12.49
C GLU A 205 19.35 -7.57 12.04
N GLU A 206 20.56 -8.10 11.89
CA GLU A 206 21.74 -7.34 11.46
C GLU A 206 21.67 -6.86 10.00
N GLN A 207 20.70 -7.37 9.22
CA GLN A 207 20.39 -6.95 7.85
C GLN A 207 19.04 -6.23 7.75
N PHE A 208 18.38 -5.94 8.87
CA PHE A 208 17.00 -5.43 8.90
C PHE A 208 16.09 -6.22 7.95
N ARG A 209 16.20 -7.54 8.00
CA ARG A 209 15.47 -8.47 7.13
C ARG A 209 14.40 -9.18 7.93
N ASN A 210 13.14 -9.05 7.49
CA ASN A 210 12.00 -9.67 8.15
C ASN A 210 12.01 -9.41 9.66
N THR A 211 12.35 -8.19 10.08
CA THR A 211 12.28 -7.83 11.50
C THR A 211 10.81 -7.73 11.93
N GLU A 212 10.55 -7.66 13.23
CA GLU A 212 9.18 -7.52 13.73
C GLU A 212 8.48 -6.26 13.20
N SER A 213 9.20 -5.14 13.08
CA SER A 213 8.65 -3.92 12.47
C SER A 213 8.33 -4.15 10.99
N GLY A 214 9.20 -4.83 10.24
CA GLY A 214 9.01 -5.12 8.82
C GLY A 214 7.83 -6.05 8.55
N LYS A 215 7.62 -7.03 9.44
CA LYS A 215 6.48 -7.96 9.36
C LYS A 215 5.13 -7.31 9.64
N THR A 216 5.13 -6.16 10.30
CA THR A 216 3.92 -5.38 10.60
C THR A 216 3.32 -4.74 9.34
N GLY A 217 4.06 -4.68 8.23
CA GLY A 217 3.57 -4.13 6.98
C GLY A 217 3.38 -2.61 7.05
N ILE A 218 2.23 -2.12 6.59
CA ILE A 218 1.88 -0.69 6.64
C ILE A 218 1.14 -0.41 7.96
N PHE A 219 1.76 0.36 8.84
CA PHE A 219 1.19 0.70 10.15
C PHE A 219 1.17 2.20 10.43
N CYS A 220 0.59 2.57 11.58
CA CYS A 220 0.31 3.95 11.96
C CYS A 220 1.48 4.91 11.69
N ALA A 221 2.70 4.61 12.16
CA ALA A 221 3.82 5.53 12.00
C ALA A 221 4.35 5.61 10.56
N ILE A 222 4.17 4.57 9.73
CA ILE A 222 4.51 4.66 8.30
C ILE A 222 3.57 5.66 7.62
N CYS A 223 2.26 5.57 7.88
CA CYS A 223 1.31 6.54 7.34
C CYS A 223 1.55 7.94 7.92
N HIS A 224 1.64 8.06 9.24
CA HIS A 224 1.70 9.35 9.94
C HIS A 224 3.09 10.00 10.01
N SER A 225 4.11 9.41 9.40
CA SER A 225 5.40 10.09 9.12
C SER A 225 5.60 10.41 7.64
N TYR A 226 4.63 10.07 6.77
CA TYR A 226 4.66 10.40 5.36
C TYR A 226 4.49 11.91 5.18
N ALA A 227 5.60 12.56 4.82
CA ALA A 227 5.73 14.00 4.74
C ALA A 227 5.74 14.54 3.31
N ALA A 228 6.28 13.80 2.35
CA ALA A 228 6.40 14.25 0.96
C ALA A 228 6.41 13.07 -0.01
N THR A 229 6.20 13.32 -1.30
CA THR A 229 6.34 12.29 -2.34
C THR A 229 7.75 12.31 -2.94
N ARG A 230 8.14 11.21 -3.59
CA ARG A 230 9.40 11.13 -4.35
C ARG A 230 9.14 10.88 -5.82
N ASP A 231 10.05 11.34 -6.68
CA ASP A 231 9.98 11.04 -8.10
C ASP A 231 10.06 9.52 -8.31
N THR A 232 9.13 9.00 -9.12
CA THR A 232 9.14 7.59 -9.49
C THR A 232 9.71 7.42 -10.90
N PRO A 233 10.24 6.24 -11.24
CA PRO A 233 10.67 5.93 -12.60
C PRO A 233 9.61 6.21 -13.68
N PHE A 234 8.33 6.07 -13.32
CA PHE A 234 7.18 6.24 -14.20
C PHE A 234 6.47 7.56 -13.93
N HIS A 235 7.25 8.60 -13.64
CA HIS A 235 6.77 9.93 -13.35
C HIS A 235 5.89 10.45 -14.48
N ASN A 236 4.60 10.16 -14.42
CA ASN A 236 3.61 10.67 -15.37
C ASN A 236 3.33 12.16 -15.10
N TYR A 237 3.83 12.70 -13.99
CA TYR A 237 3.53 14.03 -13.51
C TYR A 237 4.72 14.62 -12.74
N SER A 238 5.18 15.81 -13.12
CA SER A 238 6.29 16.52 -12.46
C SER A 238 5.96 16.95 -11.03
N ARG A 239 7.00 17.06 -10.19
CA ARG A 239 6.94 17.67 -8.85
C ARG A 239 6.30 19.06 -8.92
N GLY A 240 5.19 19.26 -8.20
CA GLY A 240 4.58 20.57 -7.99
C GLY A 240 5.28 21.31 -6.85
N GLY A 241 5.32 22.64 -6.90
CA GLY A 241 5.90 23.48 -5.84
C GLY A 241 5.15 23.40 -4.49
N THR A 242 5.53 24.26 -3.53
CA THR A 242 5.06 24.25 -2.12
C THR A 242 5.12 22.87 -1.46
N GLU A 243 6.36 22.46 -1.22
CA GLU A 243 6.69 21.19 -0.59
C GLU A 243 6.70 21.29 0.92
N TYR A 244 6.56 20.12 1.54
CA TYR A 244 7.02 19.88 2.89
C TYR A 244 8.37 20.54 3.17
N SER A 245 8.43 21.34 4.24
CA SER A 245 9.68 21.95 4.71
C SER A 245 10.41 20.98 5.65
N PRO A 246 11.66 20.57 5.33
CA PRO A 246 12.44 19.73 6.22
C PRO A 246 12.71 20.40 7.57
N ALA A 247 12.51 19.67 8.66
CA ALA A 247 12.88 20.10 10.00
C ALA A 247 14.36 19.74 10.25
N LEU A 248 15.25 20.73 10.14
CA LEU A 248 16.70 20.56 10.24
C LEU A 248 17.19 20.98 11.63
N GLY A 249 17.30 20.03 12.56
CA GLY A 249 17.73 20.29 13.92
C GLY A 249 17.37 19.16 14.87
N ALA A 250 17.70 19.33 16.14
CA ALA A 250 17.32 18.41 17.22
C ALA A 250 16.29 19.05 18.18
N GLU A 251 15.70 20.15 17.75
CA GLU A 251 14.61 20.87 18.39
C GLU A 251 13.25 20.42 17.82
N ALA A 252 12.15 20.73 18.50
CA ALA A 252 10.82 20.37 18.00
C ALA A 252 10.51 21.10 16.69
N ARG A 253 9.69 20.50 15.80
CA ARG A 253 9.28 21.17 14.55
C ARG A 253 8.62 22.53 14.78
N SER A 254 7.89 22.69 15.88
CA SER A 254 7.26 23.99 16.22
C SER A 254 8.29 25.11 16.40
N ASP A 255 9.51 24.77 16.80
CA ASP A 255 10.59 25.73 17.06
C ASP A 255 11.43 25.95 15.80
N LEU A 256 11.64 24.89 15.02
CA LEU A 256 12.37 24.94 13.75
C LEU A 256 11.56 25.61 12.62
N LEU A 257 10.26 25.36 12.58
CA LEU A 257 9.33 25.76 11.51
C LEU A 257 8.06 26.40 12.07
N PRO A 258 8.15 27.47 12.89
CA PRO A 258 6.98 28.05 13.58
C PRO A 258 5.87 28.50 12.62
N GLN A 259 6.23 28.90 11.39
CA GLN A 259 5.30 29.37 10.35
C GLN A 259 4.97 28.30 9.28
N ALA A 260 5.63 27.15 9.30
CA ALA A 260 5.58 26.16 8.22
C ALA A 260 5.41 24.71 8.73
N GLN A 261 4.85 24.56 9.92
CA GLN A 261 4.58 23.26 10.55
C GLN A 261 3.33 22.57 9.97
N ASP A 262 2.26 23.34 9.71
CA ASP A 262 1.05 22.85 9.02
C ASP A 262 1.10 23.14 7.50
N ILE A 263 0.61 22.20 6.69
CA ILE A 263 0.59 22.28 5.22
C ILE A 263 -0.86 22.20 4.74
N PHE A 264 -1.51 23.35 4.56
CA PHE A 264 -2.92 23.43 4.16
C PHE A 264 -3.16 23.36 2.64
N ALA A 265 -2.21 23.86 1.84
CA ALA A 265 -2.28 23.81 0.40
C ALA A 265 -1.82 22.43 -0.13
N VAL A 266 -2.34 22.05 -1.29
CA VAL A 266 -1.73 20.97 -2.09
C VAL A 266 -0.55 21.52 -2.88
N ALA A 267 0.35 20.65 -3.34
CA ALA A 267 1.60 21.06 -3.99
C ALA A 267 1.34 21.89 -5.28
N ASP A 268 0.54 21.40 -6.21
CA ASP A 268 0.15 22.14 -7.41
C ASP A 268 -1.29 21.79 -7.83
N PRO A 269 -2.30 22.60 -7.45
CA PRO A 269 -3.70 22.31 -7.76
C PRO A 269 -4.02 22.40 -9.25
N THR A 270 -3.11 22.88 -10.09
CA THR A 270 -3.30 22.93 -11.55
C THR A 270 -2.95 21.60 -12.23
N LYS A 271 -2.26 20.71 -11.52
CA LYS A 271 -1.90 19.39 -12.03
C LYS A 271 -2.96 18.36 -11.67
N ARG A 272 -3.11 17.38 -12.55
CA ARG A 272 -4.07 16.28 -12.40
C ARG A 272 -3.85 15.44 -11.14
N ASN A 273 -2.61 15.33 -10.68
CA ASN A 273 -2.17 14.66 -9.45
C ASN A 273 -1.92 15.65 -8.30
N LEU A 274 -2.43 16.88 -8.39
CA LEU A 274 -2.23 17.93 -7.38
C LEU A 274 -0.75 18.23 -7.06
N GLY A 275 0.17 17.93 -7.98
CA GLY A 275 1.62 18.13 -7.81
C GLY A 275 2.34 17.03 -7.01
N TYR A 276 1.64 15.97 -6.62
CA TYR A 276 2.20 14.85 -5.86
C TYR A 276 2.61 13.68 -6.74
N SER A 277 3.85 13.24 -6.62
CA SER A 277 4.31 12.03 -7.32
C SER A 277 3.43 10.83 -6.95
N ILE A 278 3.10 10.01 -7.94
CA ILE A 278 2.33 8.79 -7.76
C ILE A 278 3.17 7.58 -8.17
N GLY A 279 2.72 6.39 -7.80
CA GLY A 279 3.36 5.15 -8.20
C GLY A 279 3.88 4.35 -7.01
N ALA A 280 4.14 3.06 -7.20
CA ALA A 280 4.61 2.16 -6.14
C ALA A 280 5.86 2.69 -5.41
N GLY A 281 5.68 2.98 -4.12
CA GLY A 281 6.69 3.55 -3.25
C GLY A 281 6.90 5.05 -3.42
N ALA A 282 5.97 5.82 -4.00
CA ALA A 282 6.13 7.28 -4.20
C ALA A 282 6.02 8.12 -2.92
N TYR A 283 6.47 7.60 -1.77
CA TYR A 283 6.44 8.27 -0.48
C TYR A 283 7.84 8.64 0.01
N ARG A 284 7.90 9.63 0.89
CA ARG A 284 9.05 9.99 1.73
C ARG A 284 8.57 10.18 3.15
N LEU A 285 9.15 9.39 4.04
CA LEU A 285 8.95 9.57 5.48
C LEU A 285 9.88 10.67 5.99
N SER A 286 9.48 11.36 7.04
CA SER A 286 10.31 12.36 7.73
C SER A 286 11.15 11.67 8.84
N PRO A 287 12.48 11.54 8.70
CA PRO A 287 13.36 11.14 9.80
C PRO A 287 13.13 11.94 11.07
N HIS A 288 12.87 13.24 10.96
CA HIS A 288 12.56 14.07 12.11
C HIS A 288 11.29 13.59 12.83
N ALA A 289 10.19 13.34 12.10
CA ALA A 289 8.93 12.86 12.68
C ALA A 289 9.00 11.41 13.20
N ILE A 290 10.01 10.65 12.79
CA ILE A 290 10.30 9.32 13.30
C ILE A 290 11.01 9.41 14.65
N VAL A 291 12.00 10.30 14.76
CA VAL A 291 12.84 10.49 15.96
C VAL A 291 12.11 11.30 17.03
N PHE A 292 11.46 12.39 16.65
CA PHE A 292 10.50 13.11 17.49
C PHE A 292 9.14 12.60 17.04
N PRO A 293 8.41 11.80 17.84
CA PRO A 293 7.20 11.09 17.42
C PRO A 293 6.03 12.05 17.08
N GLU A 294 6.22 12.81 16.01
CA GLU A 294 5.35 13.77 15.37
C GLU A 294 4.47 13.03 14.36
N ARG A 295 3.26 13.53 14.13
CA ARG A 295 2.28 12.86 13.26
C ARG A 295 1.71 13.82 12.22
N PHE A 296 1.73 13.45 10.95
CA PHE A 296 0.98 14.16 9.91
C PHE A 296 -0.43 13.62 9.78
N GLY A 297 -1.40 14.49 9.52
CA GLY A 297 -2.80 14.11 9.40
C GLY A 297 -3.70 15.26 8.99
N PRO A 298 -5.03 15.11 9.11
CA PRO A 298 -5.99 16.16 8.76
C PRO A 298 -6.21 17.21 9.87
N MET A 299 -5.53 17.11 11.01
CA MET A 299 -5.70 18.03 12.14
C MET A 299 -4.56 19.04 12.20
N ALA A 300 -4.89 20.31 12.46
CA ALA A 300 -3.95 21.41 12.50
C ALA A 300 -3.35 21.64 13.89
N ALA A 301 -2.06 21.95 13.93
CA ALA A 301 -1.34 22.39 15.12
C ALA A 301 -1.57 23.88 15.43
N THR A 302 -1.80 24.67 14.38
CA THR A 302 -1.93 26.12 14.42
C THR A 302 -3.27 26.58 13.85
N GLN A 303 -3.60 27.85 14.07
CA GLN A 303 -4.81 28.45 13.52
C GLN A 303 -4.84 28.31 11.99
N SER A 304 -5.88 27.63 11.49
CA SER A 304 -6.05 27.40 10.06
C SER A 304 -6.29 28.72 9.32
N PRO A 305 -5.82 28.86 8.06
CA PRO A 305 -5.96 30.07 7.26
C PRO A 305 -7.42 30.35 6.85
N ALA A 306 -8.28 29.33 6.91
CA ALA A 306 -9.70 29.43 6.69
C ALA A 306 -10.46 28.65 7.78
N PRO A 307 -11.71 29.00 8.09
CA PRO A 307 -12.50 28.30 9.10
C PRO A 307 -12.98 26.91 8.65
N SER A 308 -13.02 26.64 7.33
CA SER A 308 -13.60 25.44 6.73
C SER A 308 -12.57 24.67 5.88
N ASP A 309 -12.54 23.34 6.02
CA ASP A 309 -11.87 22.46 5.08
C ASP A 309 -12.77 22.31 3.85
N THR A 310 -12.45 23.07 2.81
CA THR A 310 -13.25 23.11 1.58
C THR A 310 -13.34 21.75 0.90
N ASN A 311 -12.29 20.92 0.93
CA ASN A 311 -12.35 19.63 0.24
C ASN A 311 -13.28 18.67 0.93
N THR A 312 -13.06 18.46 2.23
CA THR A 312 -13.90 17.57 3.03
C THR A 312 -15.33 18.08 3.04
N SER A 313 -15.54 19.39 3.23
CA SER A 313 -16.89 19.98 3.18
C SER A 313 -17.62 19.71 1.85
N THR A 314 -16.92 19.82 0.72
CA THR A 314 -17.53 19.56 -0.60
C THR A 314 -17.91 18.10 -0.78
N VAL A 315 -17.06 17.17 -0.33
CA VAL A 315 -17.29 15.72 -0.41
C VAL A 315 -18.55 15.30 0.35
N PHE A 316 -18.80 15.89 1.51
CA PHE A 316 -19.90 15.51 2.40
C PHE A 316 -21.13 16.43 2.30
N GLY A 317 -21.06 17.52 1.54
CA GLY A 317 -22.16 18.47 1.42
C GLY A 317 -22.52 19.18 2.72
N GLU A 318 -21.63 19.20 3.71
CA GLU A 318 -21.79 19.91 4.98
C GLU A 318 -20.57 20.80 5.27
N ASN A 319 -20.74 21.88 6.02
CA ASN A 319 -19.62 22.75 6.39
C ASN A 319 -18.79 22.10 7.51
N ILE A 320 -17.63 21.57 7.15
CA ILE A 320 -16.70 20.90 8.06
C ILE A 320 -15.51 21.83 8.30
N GLY A 321 -15.32 22.23 9.56
CA GLY A 321 -14.19 23.04 9.98
C GLY A 321 -12.87 22.27 10.01
N TYR A 322 -11.75 22.95 9.82
CA TYR A 322 -10.44 22.39 10.17
C TYR A 322 -10.40 22.06 11.67
N GLN A 323 -10.01 20.84 12.01
CA GLN A 323 -9.95 20.37 13.39
C GLN A 323 -8.60 20.75 14.01
N GLN A 324 -8.63 21.34 15.19
CA GLN A 324 -7.42 21.61 15.98
C GLN A 324 -6.99 20.37 16.75
N VAL A 325 -5.72 19.99 16.68
CA VAL A 325 -5.20 18.85 17.43
C VAL A 325 -5.06 19.17 18.91
N ASP A 326 -5.31 18.18 19.77
CA ASP A 326 -4.83 18.21 21.14
C ASP A 326 -3.39 17.69 21.16
N SER A 327 -2.43 18.59 21.38
CA SER A 327 -1.00 18.26 21.35
C SER A 327 -0.42 17.85 22.71
N SER A 328 -1.26 17.54 23.70
CA SER A 328 -0.84 17.16 25.05
C SER A 328 -0.16 15.79 25.13
N LYS A 329 -0.46 14.88 24.20
CA LYS A 329 0.09 13.51 24.17
C LYS A 329 1.25 13.36 23.18
N HIS A 330 1.07 13.84 21.96
CA HIS A 330 2.12 13.92 20.96
C HIS A 330 1.84 15.07 19.99
N LYS A 331 2.89 15.57 19.33
CA LYS A 331 2.74 16.62 18.33
C LYS A 331 2.14 16.04 17.05
N SER A 332 1.26 16.82 16.42
CA SER A 332 0.69 16.47 15.12
C SER A 332 0.50 17.71 14.28
N TYR A 333 0.56 17.56 12.97
CA TYR A 333 0.56 18.65 12.00
C TYR A 333 -0.38 18.34 10.84
N HIS A 334 -1.08 19.36 10.37
CA HIS A 334 -1.97 19.25 9.23
C HIS A 334 -1.14 19.02 7.97
N GLN A 335 -1.58 18.10 7.13
CA GLN A 335 -1.06 17.94 5.79
C GLN A 335 -2.20 17.64 4.82
N ALA A 336 -2.38 18.51 3.82
CA ALA A 336 -3.47 18.46 2.85
C ALA A 336 -3.54 17.12 2.09
N MET A 337 -2.40 16.42 1.91
CA MET A 337 -2.36 15.12 1.24
C MET A 337 -3.20 14.04 1.95
N PHE A 338 -3.35 14.08 3.28
CA PHE A 338 -4.08 13.06 4.04
C PHE A 338 -5.57 12.98 3.71
N VAL A 339 -6.12 14.03 3.09
CA VAL A 339 -7.51 14.11 2.60
C VAL A 339 -7.56 14.16 1.07
N ARG A 340 -6.57 13.58 0.40
CA ARG A 340 -6.47 13.49 -1.07
C ARG A 340 -6.02 12.10 -1.51
N SER A 341 -6.60 11.61 -2.61
CA SER A 341 -6.34 10.26 -3.15
C SER A 341 -4.87 9.98 -3.49
N GLU A 342 -4.07 11.02 -3.70
CA GLU A 342 -2.63 10.94 -3.98
C GLU A 342 -1.83 10.30 -2.84
N MET A 343 -2.31 10.37 -1.59
CA MET A 343 -1.75 9.61 -0.47
C MET A 343 -1.76 8.11 -0.78
N CYS A 344 -2.91 7.59 -1.27
CA CYS A 344 -3.09 6.18 -1.59
C CYS A 344 -2.35 5.79 -2.88
N ALA A 345 -2.20 6.73 -3.82
CA ALA A 345 -1.51 6.54 -5.09
C ALA A 345 -0.01 6.22 -4.94
N ALA A 346 0.58 6.49 -3.77
CA ALA A 346 1.95 6.09 -3.45
C ALA A 346 2.14 4.56 -3.35
N CYS A 347 1.04 3.80 -3.25
CA CYS A 347 1.07 2.34 -3.27
C CYS A 347 0.11 1.73 -4.28
N HIS A 348 -0.99 2.41 -4.65
CA HIS A 348 -2.09 1.89 -5.49
C HIS A 348 -2.06 2.37 -6.96
N ASP A 349 -0.86 2.54 -7.51
CA ASP A 349 -0.63 2.74 -8.95
C ASP A 349 0.70 2.05 -9.33
N VAL A 350 0.66 0.73 -9.47
CA VAL A 350 1.87 -0.10 -9.44
C VAL A 350 2.39 -0.33 -10.86
N THR A 351 3.64 0.05 -11.09
CA THR A 351 4.30 -0.15 -12.38
C THR A 351 5.63 -0.85 -12.16
N ASN A 352 5.86 -1.94 -12.88
CA ASN A 352 7.11 -2.69 -12.79
C ASN A 352 8.29 -1.84 -13.26
N ALA A 353 9.27 -1.62 -12.37
CA ALA A 353 10.48 -0.85 -12.63
C ALA A 353 11.48 -1.55 -13.57
N LEU A 354 11.29 -2.84 -13.85
CA LEU A 354 12.15 -3.58 -14.78
C LEU A 354 11.78 -3.24 -16.24
N PRO A 355 12.76 -2.85 -17.07
CA PRO A 355 12.50 -2.49 -18.46
C PRO A 355 12.19 -3.72 -19.32
N ILE A 356 11.14 -3.61 -20.13
CA ILE A 356 10.78 -4.58 -21.17
C ILE A 356 11.26 -4.10 -22.54
N ARG A 357 11.67 -5.03 -23.40
CA ARG A 357 12.03 -4.70 -24.78
C ARG A 357 10.75 -4.54 -25.61
N ASN A 358 10.50 -3.33 -26.11
CA ASN A 358 9.33 -3.09 -26.97
C ASN A 358 9.56 -3.62 -28.40
N LYS A 359 8.50 -3.59 -29.23
CA LYS A 359 8.53 -4.05 -30.64
C LYS A 359 9.52 -3.29 -31.53
N LEU A 360 10.05 -2.15 -31.08
CA LEU A 360 11.06 -1.36 -31.78
C LEU A 360 12.49 -1.69 -31.32
N GLY A 361 12.66 -2.74 -30.51
CA GLY A 361 13.95 -3.17 -29.98
C GLY A 361 14.51 -2.30 -28.87
N LYS A 362 13.76 -1.28 -28.40
CA LYS A 362 14.17 -0.38 -27.32
C LYS A 362 13.65 -0.88 -25.97
N PHE A 363 14.47 -0.75 -24.93
CA PHE A 363 14.01 -0.93 -23.56
C PHE A 363 13.07 0.21 -23.18
N ALA A 364 11.87 -0.15 -22.73
CA ALA A 364 10.94 0.74 -22.08
C ALA A 364 10.60 0.13 -20.72
N GLY A 365 10.83 0.86 -19.64
CA GLY A 365 10.24 0.54 -18.34
C GLY A 365 8.71 0.46 -18.43
N GLY A 366 8.10 -0.37 -17.59
CA GLY A 366 6.75 -0.07 -17.13
C GLY A 366 5.63 -0.97 -17.64
N PHE A 367 5.68 -2.24 -17.24
CA PHE A 367 4.46 -3.05 -17.26
C PHE A 367 3.50 -2.58 -16.14
N PRO A 368 2.25 -2.19 -16.47
CA PRO A 368 1.23 -1.88 -15.48
C PRO A 368 0.87 -3.13 -14.68
N ILE A 369 1.14 -3.13 -13.37
CA ILE A 369 0.69 -4.20 -12.45
C ILE A 369 -0.63 -3.81 -11.77
N GLU A 370 -0.84 -2.53 -11.47
CA GLU A 370 -2.08 -2.02 -10.88
C GLU A 370 -2.31 -0.59 -11.39
N ARG A 371 -3.57 -0.24 -11.68
CA ARG A 371 -3.95 1.09 -12.17
C ARG A 371 -5.10 1.72 -11.40
N THR A 372 -5.35 1.28 -10.17
CA THR A 372 -6.46 1.74 -9.32
C THR A 372 -6.57 3.27 -9.23
N TYR A 373 -5.47 3.98 -8.94
CA TYR A 373 -5.49 5.45 -8.93
C TYR A 373 -5.77 6.02 -10.33
N THR A 374 -5.12 5.48 -11.36
CA THR A 374 -5.30 5.93 -12.74
C THR A 374 -6.75 5.74 -13.21
N GLU A 375 -7.40 4.64 -12.86
CA GLU A 375 -8.81 4.40 -13.12
C GLU A 375 -9.68 5.42 -12.37
N TRP A 376 -9.40 5.63 -11.08
CA TRP A 376 -10.13 6.59 -10.26
C TRP A 376 -10.04 8.03 -10.77
N VAL A 377 -8.86 8.48 -11.17
CA VAL A 377 -8.64 9.86 -11.65
C VAL A 377 -9.27 10.11 -13.03
N ASN A 378 -9.74 9.06 -13.71
CA ASN A 378 -10.54 9.14 -14.95
C ASN A 378 -12.06 8.99 -14.68
N SER A 379 -12.47 8.76 -13.44
CA SER A 379 -13.88 8.51 -13.09
C SER A 379 -14.67 9.81 -12.88
N ARG A 380 -15.99 9.68 -12.71
CA ARG A 380 -16.86 10.81 -12.33
C ARG A 380 -16.60 11.39 -10.93
N TYR A 381 -15.84 10.68 -10.08
CA TYR A 381 -15.66 11.04 -8.68
C TYR A 381 -14.47 11.99 -8.47
N ALA A 382 -13.51 11.99 -9.39
CA ALA A 382 -12.24 12.70 -9.23
C ALA A 382 -12.33 14.16 -9.69
N ASP A 383 -12.47 15.07 -8.73
CA ASP A 383 -12.31 16.51 -8.94
C ASP A 383 -10.83 16.83 -9.17
N ARG A 384 -10.37 16.66 -10.41
CA ARG A 384 -8.99 16.90 -10.83
C ARG A 384 -8.92 17.67 -12.14
N PRO A 385 -7.92 18.55 -12.32
CA PRO A 385 -7.72 19.29 -13.57
C PRO A 385 -7.74 18.37 -14.80
N GLY A 386 -8.53 18.75 -15.79
CA GLY A 386 -8.64 18.05 -17.08
C GLY A 386 -9.53 16.81 -17.08
N ASN A 387 -10.11 16.40 -15.95
CA ASN A 387 -11.06 15.28 -15.93
C ASN A 387 -12.42 15.70 -16.52
N LYS A 388 -12.70 15.26 -17.75
CA LYS A 388 -13.96 15.54 -18.46
C LYS A 388 -15.17 14.78 -17.92
N PHE A 389 -14.94 13.72 -17.14
CA PHE A 389 -16.01 12.86 -16.61
C PHE A 389 -16.49 13.29 -15.23
N PHE A 390 -15.76 14.21 -14.57
CA PHE A 390 -16.07 14.65 -13.22
C PHE A 390 -17.51 15.19 -13.09
N ASP A 391 -18.23 14.67 -12.10
CA ASP A 391 -19.53 15.17 -11.68
C ASP A 391 -19.42 15.71 -10.24
N PRO A 392 -19.60 17.03 -10.03
CA PRO A 392 -19.53 17.64 -8.71
C PRO A 392 -20.44 17.00 -7.66
N LYS A 393 -21.56 16.39 -8.07
CA LYS A 393 -22.48 15.70 -7.15
C LYS A 393 -21.86 14.43 -6.55
N PHE A 394 -20.91 13.82 -7.25
CA PHE A 394 -20.27 12.57 -6.87
C PHE A 394 -18.82 12.74 -6.40
N LYS A 395 -18.36 13.97 -6.11
CA LYS A 395 -16.97 14.20 -5.68
C LYS A 395 -16.57 13.30 -4.49
N ARG A 396 -15.56 12.44 -4.68
CA ARG A 396 -14.97 11.56 -3.66
C ARG A 396 -13.49 11.36 -3.89
N ASP A 397 -12.72 11.33 -2.81
CA ASP A 397 -11.34 10.84 -2.77
C ASP A 397 -11.32 9.39 -2.23
N CYS A 398 -10.21 8.66 -2.39
CA CYS A 398 -10.06 7.28 -1.92
C CYS A 398 -10.48 7.14 -0.44
N GLN A 399 -10.01 8.04 0.42
CA GLN A 399 -10.32 8.06 1.86
C GLN A 399 -11.81 8.25 2.11
N SER A 400 -12.49 9.12 1.35
CA SER A 400 -13.92 9.38 1.55
C SER A 400 -14.84 8.31 0.94
N CYS A 401 -14.28 7.20 0.48
CA CYS A 401 -15.02 6.01 0.08
C CYS A 401 -14.57 4.79 0.91
N HIS A 402 -13.26 4.55 1.00
CA HIS A 402 -12.69 3.39 1.70
C HIS A 402 -12.57 3.56 3.21
N MET A 403 -12.55 4.79 3.71
CA MET A 403 -12.49 5.13 5.13
C MET A 403 -13.81 5.72 5.65
N GLN A 404 -14.92 5.40 4.98
CA GLN A 404 -16.31 5.55 5.47
C GLN A 404 -17.00 4.19 5.62
N GLN A 405 -16.23 3.12 5.46
CA GLN A 405 -16.71 1.77 5.62
C GLN A 405 -16.99 1.52 7.10
N ASP A 406 -18.21 1.09 7.43
CA ASP A 406 -18.59 0.55 8.74
C ASP A 406 -19.70 -0.50 8.54
N TYR A 407 -20.14 -1.15 9.62
CA TYR A 407 -21.29 -2.06 9.62
C TYR A 407 -22.52 -1.39 9.01
N GLY A 408 -23.19 -2.06 8.07
CA GLY A 408 -24.37 -1.52 7.37
C GLY A 408 -24.07 -0.37 6.41
N GLN A 409 -22.81 0.11 6.36
CA GLN A 409 -22.37 1.17 5.46
C GLN A 409 -21.13 0.71 4.69
N PRO A 410 -21.30 -0.03 3.58
CA PRO A 410 -20.20 -0.66 2.86
C PRO A 410 -19.25 0.29 2.10
N GLY A 411 -19.29 1.59 2.38
CA GLY A 411 -18.39 2.57 1.78
C GLY A 411 -18.36 2.52 0.24
N THR A 412 -19.52 2.42 -0.40
CA THR A 412 -19.68 2.42 -1.87
C THR A 412 -20.54 3.60 -2.31
N ALA A 413 -20.47 3.99 -3.59
CA ALA A 413 -21.35 5.03 -4.11
C ALA A 413 -22.85 4.63 -4.07
N GLN A 414 -23.20 3.35 -4.00
CA GLN A 414 -24.58 2.93 -3.80
C GLN A 414 -25.10 3.24 -2.39
N THR A 415 -24.21 3.28 -1.39
CA THR A 415 -24.60 3.42 0.02
C THR A 415 -24.21 4.76 0.64
N LEU A 416 -23.29 5.49 0.00
CA LEU A 416 -22.81 6.79 0.49
C LEU A 416 -23.64 7.98 -0.03
N TYR A 417 -24.74 7.70 -0.75
CA TYR A 417 -25.64 8.72 -1.28
C TYR A 417 -27.09 8.34 -1.01
N GLN A 418 -27.91 9.32 -0.61
CA GLN A 418 -29.35 9.18 -0.44
C GLN A 418 -30.05 10.30 -1.21
N GLY A 419 -30.96 9.94 -2.13
CA GLY A 419 -31.65 10.93 -2.96
C GLY A 419 -30.73 11.80 -3.82
N GLY A 420 -29.53 11.31 -4.16
CA GLY A 420 -28.50 12.06 -4.90
C GLY A 420 -27.66 13.02 -4.04
N HIS A 421 -27.84 13.02 -2.72
CA HIS A 421 -27.03 13.79 -1.77
C HIS A 421 -26.06 12.88 -1.02
N PRO A 422 -24.82 13.31 -0.73
CA PRO A 422 -23.88 12.53 0.06
C PRO A 422 -24.41 12.34 1.50
N LEU A 423 -24.15 11.17 2.09
CA LEU A 423 -24.33 10.98 3.53
C LEU A 423 -23.35 11.87 4.32
N PRO A 424 -23.73 12.31 5.54
CA PRO A 424 -22.86 13.12 6.41
C PRO A 424 -21.61 12.35 6.84
N ILE A 425 -20.55 13.06 7.23
CA ILE A 425 -19.35 12.42 7.78
C ILE A 425 -19.66 11.76 9.12
N LEU A 426 -19.03 10.62 9.37
CA LEU A 426 -19.02 10.00 10.70
C LEU A 426 -18.37 10.96 11.70
N LYS A 427 -18.97 11.09 12.90
CA LYS A 427 -18.46 11.94 13.98
C LYS A 427 -18.29 11.11 15.23
N GLU A 428 -17.07 10.98 15.72
CA GLU A 428 -16.76 10.13 16.86
C GLU A 428 -15.52 10.59 17.64
N ALA A 429 -15.40 10.12 18.88
CA ALA A 429 -14.20 10.26 19.70
C ALA A 429 -13.23 9.11 19.39
N VAL A 430 -12.11 9.43 18.74
CA VAL A 430 -11.12 8.45 18.25
C VAL A 430 -9.99 8.16 19.23
N ALA A 431 -9.89 8.98 20.27
CA ALA A 431 -8.93 8.83 21.35
C ALA A 431 -9.69 8.65 22.67
N THR A 432 -9.12 7.90 23.62
CA THR A 432 -9.62 7.85 25.00
C THR A 432 -9.75 9.29 25.53
N ASP A 433 -10.94 9.63 26.04
CA ASP A 433 -11.31 10.98 26.51
C ASP A 433 -11.26 12.09 25.44
N GLY A 434 -11.19 11.73 24.16
CA GLY A 434 -11.24 12.64 23.03
C GLY A 434 -12.64 13.23 22.81
N LYS A 435 -12.69 14.41 22.18
CA LYS A 435 -13.95 15.00 21.71
C LYS A 435 -14.42 14.31 20.44
N GLU A 436 -15.74 14.24 20.24
CA GLU A 436 -16.31 13.84 18.96
C GLU A 436 -15.93 14.80 17.84
N ARG A 437 -15.47 14.25 16.72
CA ARG A 437 -14.96 14.99 15.56
C ARG A 437 -15.24 14.22 14.27
N PRO A 438 -15.22 14.89 13.10
CA PRO A 438 -15.21 14.21 11.81
C PRO A 438 -14.14 13.10 11.78
N PHE A 439 -14.56 11.90 11.40
CA PHE A 439 -13.78 10.67 11.52
C PHE A 439 -13.78 9.87 10.21
N PHE A 440 -12.65 9.22 9.95
CA PHE A 440 -12.44 8.28 8.84
C PHE A 440 -12.00 6.93 9.42
N THR A 441 -12.74 5.86 9.13
CA THR A 441 -12.47 4.51 9.63
C THR A 441 -11.19 3.92 9.02
N HIS A 442 -10.49 3.08 9.75
CA HIS A 442 -9.19 2.50 9.36
C HIS A 442 -9.31 1.01 9.01
N HIS A 443 -10.47 0.58 8.54
CA HIS A 443 -10.67 -0.81 8.11
C HIS A 443 -9.94 -1.16 6.81
N PHE A 444 -9.73 -0.17 5.92
CA PHE A 444 -9.04 -0.30 4.62
C PHE A 444 -9.49 -1.52 3.80
N VAL A 445 -10.81 -1.70 3.71
CA VAL A 445 -11.42 -2.88 3.10
C VAL A 445 -11.51 -2.74 1.57
N GLY A 446 -11.12 -3.81 0.88
CA GLY A 446 -11.34 -4.02 -0.56
C GLY A 446 -12.21 -5.26 -0.81
N GLY A 447 -11.95 -5.98 -1.90
CA GLY A 447 -12.68 -7.22 -2.24
C GLY A 447 -12.16 -8.48 -1.53
N ASN A 448 -11.15 -8.39 -0.67
CA ASN A 448 -10.53 -9.57 -0.06
C ASN A 448 -11.25 -10.00 1.22
N ALA A 449 -12.23 -10.90 1.09
CA ALA A 449 -12.91 -11.50 2.24
C ALA A 449 -12.22 -12.77 2.78
N PHE A 450 -11.30 -13.35 2.02
CA PHE A 450 -10.71 -14.65 2.33
C PHE A 450 -9.46 -14.55 3.20
N VAL A 451 -8.48 -13.73 2.79
CA VAL A 451 -7.18 -13.65 3.48
C VAL A 451 -7.32 -13.13 4.91
N PRO A 452 -8.08 -12.04 5.18
CA PRO A 452 -8.31 -11.62 6.56
C PRO A 452 -8.85 -12.76 7.43
N ARG A 453 -9.80 -13.57 6.91
CA ARG A 453 -10.34 -14.74 7.62
C ARG A 453 -9.30 -15.84 7.86
N LEU A 454 -8.40 -16.08 6.90
CA LEU A 454 -7.36 -17.11 6.98
C LEU A 454 -6.32 -16.78 8.06
N ILE A 455 -5.91 -15.52 8.17
CA ILE A 455 -4.75 -15.11 8.97
C ILE A 455 -5.09 -14.65 10.40
N GLY A 456 -6.35 -14.34 10.70
CA GLY A 456 -6.72 -13.84 12.03
C GLY A 456 -6.46 -12.37 12.23
N LYS A 457 -7.05 -11.81 13.30
CA LYS A 457 -6.69 -10.47 13.79
C LYS A 457 -5.42 -10.58 14.62
N ASP A 458 -5.34 -11.63 15.42
CA ASP A 458 -4.24 -11.94 16.33
C ASP A 458 -3.87 -13.42 16.22
N VAL A 459 -2.61 -13.73 16.55
CA VAL A 459 -2.14 -15.08 16.84
C VAL A 459 -2.09 -15.24 18.36
N ASP A 460 -2.49 -16.40 18.87
CA ASP A 460 -2.31 -16.71 20.29
C ASP A 460 -0.83 -16.93 20.62
N THR A 461 -0.51 -17.11 21.90
CA THR A 461 0.87 -17.33 22.37
C THR A 461 1.51 -18.62 21.82
N SER A 462 0.71 -19.53 21.27
CA SER A 462 1.17 -20.75 20.60
C SER A 462 1.31 -20.58 19.08
N GLY A 463 1.09 -19.37 18.56
CA GLY A 463 1.14 -19.05 17.14
C GLY A 463 -0.10 -19.49 16.37
N ASN A 464 -1.17 -19.96 17.03
CA ASN A 464 -2.40 -20.31 16.35
C ASN A 464 -3.16 -19.04 15.99
N VAL A 465 -3.67 -19.00 14.76
CA VAL A 465 -4.60 -17.97 14.32
C VAL A 465 -5.82 -17.99 15.24
N SER A 466 -6.13 -16.87 15.90
CA SER A 466 -7.35 -16.76 16.70
C SER A 466 -8.56 -17.00 15.79
N PRO A 467 -9.41 -18.00 16.08
CA PRO A 467 -10.50 -18.35 15.18
C PRO A 467 -11.53 -17.23 15.14
N TYR A 468 -11.84 -16.77 13.94
CA TYR A 468 -13.00 -15.92 13.73
C TYR A 468 -14.29 -16.73 13.85
N PRO A 469 -15.39 -16.12 14.29
CA PRO A 469 -16.68 -16.75 14.19
C PRO A 469 -17.06 -16.91 12.69
N GLU A 470 -17.63 -18.06 12.34
CA GLU A 470 -17.93 -18.41 10.94
C GLU A 470 -19.10 -17.57 10.39
N LEU A 471 -18.88 -16.98 9.21
CA LEU A 471 -19.96 -16.38 8.42
C LEU A 471 -20.91 -17.48 7.95
N SER A 472 -22.21 -17.28 8.10
CA SER A 472 -23.20 -18.22 7.57
C SER A 472 -23.20 -18.13 6.05
N VAL A 473 -22.98 -19.27 5.39
CA VAL A 473 -23.12 -19.43 3.93
C VAL A 473 -24.57 -19.29 3.45
N PHE A 474 -25.54 -19.26 4.39
CA PHE A 474 -26.98 -19.22 4.12
C PHE A 474 -27.67 -17.93 4.59
N SER A 475 -26.97 -16.98 5.24
CA SER A 475 -27.62 -15.76 5.73
C SER A 475 -27.53 -14.63 4.71
N TYR A 476 -28.70 -14.20 4.23
CA TYR A 476 -28.88 -12.87 3.69
C TYR A 476 -28.63 -11.85 4.81
N THR A 477 -27.81 -10.85 4.52
CA THR A 477 -27.51 -9.75 5.43
C THR A 477 -28.75 -8.87 5.57
N SER A 478 -29.18 -8.59 6.79
CA SER A 478 -30.21 -7.57 7.02
C SER A 478 -29.59 -6.17 6.97
N GLU A 479 -30.20 -5.25 6.24
CA GLU A 479 -29.86 -3.81 6.25
C GLU A 479 -30.24 -3.14 7.59
N ASP A 480 -31.10 -3.78 8.39
CA ASP A 480 -31.46 -3.32 9.73
C ASP A 480 -30.37 -3.70 10.74
N HIS A 481 -29.66 -2.68 11.25
CA HIS A 481 -28.58 -2.85 12.23
C HIS A 481 -29.01 -3.55 13.52
N SER A 482 -30.30 -3.46 13.87
CA SER A 482 -30.85 -4.10 15.07
C SER A 482 -31.15 -5.59 14.89
N SER A 483 -31.13 -6.09 13.65
CA SER A 483 -31.37 -7.49 13.34
C SER A 483 -30.25 -8.40 13.89
N PRO A 484 -30.57 -9.56 14.49
CA PRO A 484 -29.56 -10.56 14.85
C PRO A 484 -28.82 -11.11 13.62
N TYR A 485 -29.42 -10.97 12.43
CA TYR A 485 -28.83 -11.34 11.14
C TYR A 485 -28.09 -10.18 10.46
N SER A 486 -28.12 -8.96 11.02
CA SER A 486 -27.34 -7.82 10.52
C SER A 486 -25.84 -8.15 10.47
N ARG A 487 -25.41 -9.09 11.32
CA ARG A 487 -24.01 -9.55 11.45
C ARG A 487 -23.68 -10.85 10.67
N ALA A 488 -24.67 -11.64 10.24
CA ALA A 488 -24.50 -12.84 9.38
C ALA A 488 -23.52 -13.92 9.92
N VAL A 489 -23.53 -14.19 11.23
CA VAL A 489 -22.55 -15.09 11.90
C VAL A 489 -23.28 -16.23 12.62
N TRP A 490 -22.71 -17.45 12.56
CA TRP A 490 -23.05 -18.52 13.50
C TRP A 490 -22.32 -18.29 14.83
N THR A 491 -23.05 -18.17 15.93
CA THR A 491 -22.47 -18.26 17.26
C THR A 491 -22.20 -19.73 17.58
N HIS A 492 -21.18 -20.33 16.97
CA HIS A 492 -20.59 -21.53 17.55
C HIS A 492 -19.99 -21.12 18.89
N THR A 493 -20.60 -21.57 19.99
CA THR A 493 -20.22 -21.25 21.39
C THR A 493 -18.78 -21.66 21.74
N GLU A 494 -18.15 -22.47 20.89
CA GLU A 494 -16.82 -23.04 21.07
C GLU A 494 -15.70 -22.26 20.36
N ARG A 495 -16.03 -21.39 19.39
CA ARG A 495 -15.06 -20.51 18.71
C ARG A 495 -15.21 -19.09 19.21
N LYS A 496 -14.36 -18.72 20.17
CA LYS A 496 -14.31 -17.38 20.79
C LYS A 496 -13.11 -16.62 20.20
N GLY A 497 -13.37 -15.45 19.63
CA GLY A 497 -12.35 -14.56 19.03
C GLY A 497 -12.96 -13.21 18.63
N VAL A 498 -12.11 -12.19 18.44
CA VAL A 498 -12.56 -10.86 17.98
C VAL A 498 -13.07 -10.99 16.53
N TYR A 499 -14.26 -10.44 16.25
CA TYR A 499 -14.97 -10.60 14.97
C TYR A 499 -14.10 -10.32 13.72
N ALA A 500 -14.23 -11.12 12.66
CA ALA A 500 -13.69 -10.83 11.31
C ALA A 500 -14.54 -9.76 10.64
N GLN A 501 -14.44 -8.53 11.14
CA GLN A 501 -15.23 -7.42 10.63
C GLN A 501 -14.87 -7.16 9.16
N GLN A 502 -13.57 -7.20 8.81
CA GLN A 502 -13.05 -6.89 7.49
C GLN A 502 -13.51 -7.87 6.41
N ALA A 503 -13.65 -9.17 6.72
CA ALA A 503 -14.20 -10.14 5.78
C ALA A 503 -15.68 -9.86 5.47
N ARG A 504 -16.46 -9.50 6.50
CA ARG A 504 -17.86 -9.11 6.33
C ARG A 504 -18.00 -7.80 5.55
N LEU A 505 -17.23 -6.79 5.94
CA LEU A 505 -17.17 -5.49 5.27
C LEU A 505 -16.80 -5.67 3.79
N ALA A 506 -15.90 -6.60 3.46
CA ALA A 506 -15.53 -6.92 2.08
C ALA A 506 -16.72 -7.51 1.31
N TRP A 507 -17.46 -8.45 1.91
CA TRP A 507 -18.68 -8.99 1.30
C TRP A 507 -19.74 -7.93 1.07
N ASP A 508 -20.00 -7.08 2.06
CA ASP A 508 -20.99 -6.00 1.91
C ASP A 508 -20.56 -5.02 0.83
N ARG A 509 -19.27 -4.67 0.77
CA ARG A 509 -18.71 -3.83 -0.29
C ARG A 509 -18.88 -4.47 -1.67
N LEU A 510 -18.56 -5.76 -1.82
CA LEU A 510 -18.73 -6.49 -3.09
C LEU A 510 -20.19 -6.57 -3.55
N ARG A 511 -21.16 -6.68 -2.63
CA ARG A 511 -22.59 -6.68 -2.98
C ARG A 511 -23.10 -5.33 -3.46
N HIS A 512 -22.46 -4.24 -3.06
CA HIS A 512 -22.88 -2.86 -3.36
C HIS A 512 -21.97 -2.16 -4.38
N VAL A 513 -21.06 -2.89 -5.04
CA VAL A 513 -20.17 -2.30 -6.04
C VAL A 513 -20.74 -2.36 -7.47
N LEU A 514 -21.53 -3.39 -7.77
CA LEU A 514 -22.18 -3.59 -9.05
C LEU A 514 -23.71 -3.51 -8.93
N SER A 515 -24.36 -3.11 -10.00
CA SER A 515 -25.78 -3.37 -10.23
C SER A 515 -25.90 -4.44 -11.33
N LEU A 516 -26.70 -5.47 -11.07
CA LEU A 516 -27.01 -6.54 -12.02
C LEU A 516 -28.52 -6.49 -12.31
N ASP A 517 -28.89 -6.37 -13.58
CA ASP A 517 -30.26 -6.48 -14.06
C ASP A 517 -30.38 -7.68 -15.01
N ALA A 518 -31.46 -8.44 -14.86
CA ALA A 518 -31.79 -9.57 -15.72
C ALA A 518 -33.24 -9.43 -16.17
N SER A 519 -33.46 -9.38 -17.48
CA SER A 519 -34.79 -9.23 -18.08
C SER A 519 -35.02 -10.25 -19.18
N GLY A 520 -36.28 -10.60 -19.40
CA GLY A 520 -36.70 -11.57 -20.40
C GLY A 520 -38.22 -11.56 -20.54
N PRO A 521 -38.77 -12.24 -21.55
CA PRO A 521 -40.21 -12.30 -21.75
C PRO A 521 -40.87 -13.06 -20.58
N GLN A 522 -41.99 -12.53 -20.06
CA GLN A 522 -42.74 -13.18 -18.97
C GLN A 522 -43.35 -14.52 -19.38
N THR A 523 -43.56 -14.72 -20.68
CA THR A 523 -44.08 -15.96 -21.25
C THR A 523 -43.31 -16.29 -22.52
N ALA A 524 -43.12 -17.58 -22.77
CA ALA A 524 -42.51 -18.09 -24.00
C ALA A 524 -43.31 -19.29 -24.49
N ALA A 525 -43.32 -19.52 -25.81
CA ALA A 525 -43.96 -20.69 -26.36
C ALA A 525 -43.19 -21.97 -25.95
N ALA A 526 -43.94 -23.03 -25.64
CA ALA A 526 -43.32 -24.31 -25.31
C ALA A 526 -42.46 -24.80 -26.47
N GLY A 527 -41.24 -25.27 -26.17
CA GLY A 527 -40.29 -25.74 -27.18
C GLY A 527 -39.53 -24.65 -27.93
N THR A 528 -39.76 -23.36 -27.64
CA THR A 528 -39.00 -22.25 -28.26
C THR A 528 -37.90 -21.73 -27.35
N SER A 529 -36.93 -21.01 -27.93
CA SER A 529 -35.95 -20.23 -27.16
C SER A 529 -36.50 -18.85 -26.81
N ALA A 530 -36.15 -18.33 -25.64
CA ALA A 530 -36.53 -17.00 -25.17
C ALA A 530 -35.25 -16.18 -24.89
N PRO A 531 -35.16 -14.93 -25.40
CA PRO A 531 -34.00 -14.09 -25.12
C PRO A 531 -34.02 -13.65 -23.65
N ILE A 532 -32.85 -13.71 -23.01
CA ILE A 532 -32.59 -13.14 -21.70
C ILE A 532 -31.52 -12.07 -21.88
N SER A 533 -31.81 -10.85 -21.43
CA SER A 533 -30.89 -9.73 -21.43
C SER A 533 -30.30 -9.58 -20.03
N LEU A 534 -28.98 -9.42 -19.96
CA LEU A 534 -28.24 -9.19 -18.73
C LEU A 534 -27.49 -7.87 -18.85
N SER A 535 -27.58 -7.03 -17.82
CA SER A 535 -26.81 -5.79 -17.71
C SER A 535 -26.04 -5.79 -16.40
N VAL A 536 -24.73 -5.54 -16.48
CA VAL A 536 -23.86 -5.33 -15.32
C VAL A 536 -23.28 -3.94 -15.41
N SER A 537 -23.51 -3.14 -14.37
CA SER A 537 -23.02 -1.77 -14.29
C SER A 537 -22.18 -1.58 -13.03
N ASN A 538 -20.99 -1.00 -13.17
CA ASN A 538 -20.21 -0.53 -12.04
C ASN A 538 -20.82 0.78 -11.52
N THR A 539 -21.58 0.67 -10.45
CA THR A 539 -22.36 1.78 -9.88
C THR A 539 -21.88 2.18 -8.49
N GLY A 540 -21.06 1.34 -7.85
CA GLY A 540 -20.60 1.53 -6.47
C GLY A 540 -19.11 1.84 -6.30
N SER A 541 -18.25 1.58 -7.29
CA SER A 541 -16.82 1.94 -7.20
C SER A 541 -16.45 3.13 -8.07
N GLY A 542 -15.41 3.85 -7.62
CA GLY A 542 -14.85 4.98 -8.35
C GLY A 542 -13.73 4.59 -9.31
N HIS A 543 -13.38 3.32 -9.44
CA HIS A 543 -12.35 2.76 -10.32
C HIS A 543 -12.96 1.56 -11.07
N ASP A 544 -12.19 0.83 -11.88
CA ASP A 544 -12.75 -0.31 -12.61
C ASP A 544 -13.10 -1.47 -11.67
N PHE A 545 -13.96 -2.39 -12.14
CA PHE A 545 -14.29 -3.60 -11.40
C PHE A 545 -13.95 -4.86 -12.23
N PRO A 546 -13.14 -5.79 -11.69
CA PRO A 546 -12.28 -5.61 -10.51
C PRO A 546 -11.04 -4.77 -10.85
N SER A 547 -10.64 -3.88 -9.94
CA SER A 547 -9.34 -3.18 -10.01
C SER A 547 -8.26 -3.93 -9.21
N GLY A 548 -6.99 -3.52 -9.36
CA GLY A 548 -5.85 -4.13 -8.69
C GLY A 548 -4.97 -4.98 -9.61
N PHE A 549 -4.35 -6.01 -9.03
CA PHE A 549 -3.48 -6.97 -9.72
C PHE A 549 -4.26 -7.84 -10.73
N PRO A 550 -4.04 -7.68 -12.05
CA PRO A 550 -4.92 -8.25 -13.07
C PRO A 550 -4.85 -9.77 -13.15
N GLU A 551 -3.70 -10.38 -12.88
CA GLU A 551 -3.56 -11.85 -12.89
C GLU A 551 -4.28 -12.51 -11.70
N GLY A 552 -4.59 -11.76 -10.63
CA GLY A 552 -5.24 -12.27 -9.42
C GLY A 552 -6.67 -11.77 -9.20
N ARG A 553 -7.25 -11.01 -10.14
CA ARG A 553 -8.56 -10.37 -10.00
C ARG A 553 -9.39 -10.60 -11.25
N ILE A 554 -10.41 -11.45 -11.12
CA ILE A 554 -11.32 -11.81 -12.21
C ILE A 554 -12.77 -11.79 -11.69
N GLY A 555 -13.70 -11.40 -12.56
CA GLY A 555 -15.13 -11.49 -12.32
C GLY A 555 -15.81 -12.10 -13.55
N TRP A 556 -16.84 -12.91 -13.32
CA TRP A 556 -17.63 -13.53 -14.38
C TRP A 556 -19.10 -13.62 -13.96
N ILE A 557 -19.98 -13.76 -14.95
CA ILE A 557 -21.41 -13.99 -14.74
C ILE A 557 -21.68 -15.46 -15.01
N ALA A 558 -22.36 -16.13 -14.08
CA ALA A 558 -22.89 -17.47 -14.28
C ALA A 558 -24.42 -17.40 -14.29
N VAL A 559 -25.03 -17.94 -15.35
CA VAL A 559 -26.49 -17.91 -15.55
C VAL A 559 -26.98 -19.35 -15.54
N HIS A 560 -28.02 -19.62 -14.75
CA HIS A 560 -28.66 -20.93 -14.67
C HIS A 560 -30.17 -20.75 -14.81
N ALA A 561 -30.81 -21.61 -15.59
CA ALA A 561 -32.25 -21.63 -15.77
C ALA A 561 -32.79 -22.99 -15.34
N TYR A 562 -33.90 -23.04 -14.61
CA TYR A 562 -34.46 -24.28 -14.10
C TYR A 562 -35.96 -24.37 -14.39
N ASP A 563 -36.42 -25.55 -14.77
CA ASP A 563 -37.82 -25.91 -14.73
C ASP A 563 -38.23 -26.13 -13.27
N LEU A 564 -39.10 -25.26 -12.74
CA LEU A 564 -39.53 -25.31 -11.34
C LEU A 564 -40.39 -26.53 -11.00
N ALA A 565 -41.05 -27.16 -11.99
CA ALA A 565 -41.88 -28.34 -11.76
C ALA A 565 -41.05 -29.61 -11.63
N THR A 566 -39.96 -29.71 -12.39
CA THR A 566 -39.11 -30.92 -12.45
C THR A 566 -37.76 -30.76 -11.76
N GLY A 567 -37.37 -29.54 -11.43
CA GLY A 567 -36.02 -29.20 -10.97
C GLY A 567 -34.94 -29.32 -12.05
N LYS A 568 -35.32 -29.60 -13.30
CA LYS A 568 -34.37 -29.82 -14.39
C LYS A 568 -33.75 -28.51 -14.83
N GLU A 569 -32.42 -28.47 -14.92
CA GLU A 569 -31.71 -27.34 -15.52
C GLU A 569 -31.98 -27.27 -17.03
N LEU A 570 -32.35 -26.09 -17.50
CA LEU A 570 -32.68 -25.78 -18.88
C LEU A 570 -31.41 -25.33 -19.63
N PRO A 571 -31.27 -25.71 -20.91
CA PRO A 571 -30.11 -25.31 -21.69
C PRO A 571 -30.14 -23.80 -21.95
N ILE A 572 -29.08 -23.10 -21.56
CA ILE A 572 -28.80 -21.72 -21.97
C ILE A 572 -27.85 -21.77 -23.14
N LYS A 573 -28.15 -21.01 -24.19
CA LYS A 573 -27.32 -20.88 -25.37
C LYS A 573 -26.85 -19.43 -25.45
N ASP A 574 -25.55 -19.23 -25.61
CA ASP A 574 -25.02 -17.92 -25.89
C ASP A 574 -25.44 -17.53 -27.32
N ALA A 575 -26.08 -16.38 -27.48
CA ALA A 575 -26.24 -15.80 -28.80
C ALA A 575 -24.86 -15.26 -29.16
N GLY A 576 -24.10 -16.01 -29.98
CA GLY A 576 -22.79 -15.54 -30.45
C GLY A 576 -22.86 -14.12 -31.02
N PRO A 577 -21.74 -13.39 -31.10
CA PRO A 577 -21.75 -12.02 -31.60
C PRO A 577 -22.34 -11.97 -33.01
N GLU A 578 -23.38 -11.15 -33.21
CA GLU A 578 -23.89 -10.78 -34.55
C GLU A 578 -22.90 -9.88 -35.30
#